data_AF-A0A2K8STA2-F1
#
_entry.id   AF-A0A2K8STA2-F1
#
_cell.length_a   1.000
_cell.length_b   1.000
_cell.length_c   1.000
_cell.angle_alpha   90.00
_cell.angle_beta   90.00
_cell.angle_gamma   90.00
#
_symmetry.space_group_name_H-M   'P 1'
#
loop_
_entity.id
_entity.type
_entity.pdbx_description
1 polymer ?
#
loop_
_entity_poly.entity_id
_entity_poly.type
_entity_poly.pdbx_seq_one_letter_code
_entity_poly.pdbx_strand_id
1 'polypeptide(L)' 'MSSRRILQVGESYTFSRYFELPFTIDDILAELNCTIERKNLTLPESSEIVDIHFL' A
#
# COMPACT_ATOMS: atom_id res chain seq x y z
N MET A 1 7.57 -15.42 -22.78
CA MET A 1 7.09 -14.02 -22.68
C MET A 1 7.94 -13.34 -21.63
N SER A 2 8.74 -12.36 -22.03
CA SER A 2 9.66 -11.62 -21.17
C SER A 2 8.88 -10.73 -20.21
N SER A 3 8.61 -11.23 -19.00
CA SER A 3 8.15 -10.39 -17.89
C SER A 3 9.23 -9.33 -17.65
N ARG A 4 8.96 -8.07 -17.99
CA ARG A 4 9.81 -6.97 -17.55
C ARG A 4 9.59 -6.87 -16.05
N ARG A 5 10.62 -7.22 -15.26
CA ARG A 5 10.60 -6.97 -13.81
C ARG A 5 10.46 -5.47 -13.57
N ILE A 6 9.43 -5.07 -12.83
CA ILE A 6 9.16 -3.69 -12.42
C ILE A 6 10.08 -3.36 -11.25
N LEU A 7 10.24 -4.30 -10.31
CA LEU A 7 11.09 -4.19 -9.14
C LEU A 7 12.47 -4.82 -9.38
N GLN A 8 13.53 -4.06 -9.10
CA GLN A 8 14.90 -4.57 -9.18
C GLN A 8 15.23 -5.43 -7.96
N VAL A 9 15.79 -6.61 -8.20
CA VAL A 9 16.20 -7.52 -7.14
C VAL A 9 17.34 -6.91 -6.33
N GLY A 10 17.14 -6.78 -5.01
CA GLY A 10 18.13 -6.20 -4.10
C GLY A 10 17.99 -4.70 -3.89
N GLU A 11 17.08 -4.03 -4.60
CA GLU A 11 16.77 -2.64 -4.35
C GLU A 11 15.66 -2.51 -3.30
N SER A 12 15.84 -1.61 -2.33
CA SER A 12 14.83 -1.30 -1.34
C SER A 12 13.89 -0.22 -1.88
N TYR A 13 12.61 -0.55 -1.95
CA TYR A 13 11.55 0.39 -2.33
C TYR A 13 10.74 0.77 -1.09
N THR A 14 10.61 2.06 -0.84
CA THR A 14 9.67 2.59 0.14
C THR A 14 8.28 2.70 -0.48
N PHE A 15 7.25 2.78 0.36
CA PHE A 15 5.87 2.92 -0.10
C PHE A 15 5.69 4.10 -1.07
N SER A 16 6.32 5.24 -0.78
CA SER A 16 6.29 6.44 -1.62
C SER A 16 6.92 6.22 -2.98
N ARG A 17 8.01 5.45 -3.04
CA ARG A 17 8.80 5.21 -4.26
C ARG A 17 8.02 4.43 -5.31
N TYR A 18 7.04 3.60 -4.90
CA TYR A 18 6.15 2.92 -5.83
C TYR A 18 5.29 3.88 -6.66
N PHE A 19 4.97 5.08 -6.14
CA PHE A 19 4.20 6.10 -6.88
C PHE A 19 5.04 6.89 -7.88
N GLU A 20 6.37 6.82 -7.78
CA GLU A 20 7.31 7.48 -8.70
C GLU A 20 7.62 6.62 -9.92
N LEU A 21 7.32 5.32 -9.84
CA LEU A 21 7.54 4.37 -10.92
C LEU A 21 6.53 4.60 -12.06
N PRO A 22 6.93 4.42 -13.34
CA PRO A 22 6.05 4.58 -14.51
C PRO A 22 5.10 3.40 -14.71
N PHE A 23 4.66 2.75 -13.62
CA PHE A 23 3.81 1.57 -13.62
C PHE A 23 2.58 1.82 -12.77
N THR A 24 1.51 1.06 -13.03
CA THR A 24 0.33 1.13 -12.16
C THR A 24 0.63 0.45 -10.83
N ILE A 25 -0.07 0.89 -9.77
CA ILE A 25 0.04 0.26 -8.45
C ILE A 25 -0.35 -1.23 -8.53
N ASP A 26 -1.36 -1.57 -9.34
CA ASP A 26 -1.78 -2.95 -9.56
C ASP A 26 -0.66 -3.81 -10.16
N ASP A 27 0.10 -3.29 -11.13
CA ASP A 27 1.23 -4.01 -11.73
C ASP A 27 2.36 -4.25 -10.72
N ILE A 28 2.68 -3.23 -9.91
CA ILE A 28 3.71 -3.32 -8.86
C ILE A 28 3.30 -4.35 -7.80
N LEU A 29 2.04 -4.32 -7.36
CA LEU A 29 1.51 -5.27 -6.38
C LEU A 29 1.45 -6.69 -6.93
N ALA A 30 1.11 -6.87 -8.20
CA ALA A 30 1.10 -8.18 -8.84
C ALA A 30 2.51 -8.82 -8.84
N GLU A 31 3.58 -8.04 -9.03
CA GLU A 31 4.96 -8.55 -8.90
C GLU A 31 5.32 -8.92 -7.46
N LEU A 32 4.73 -8.24 -6.47
CA LEU A 32 4.82 -8.60 -5.06
C LEU A 32 3.87 -9.74 -4.66
N ASN A 33 3.11 -10.31 -5.62
CA ASN A 33 2.09 -11.33 -5.40
C ASN A 33 0.99 -10.87 -4.40
N CYS A 34 0.68 -9.57 -4.43
CA CYS A 34 -0.32 -8.87 -3.63
C CYS A 34 -1.46 -8.35 -4.52
N THR A 35 -2.64 -8.18 -3.93
CA THR A 35 -3.80 -7.58 -4.60
C THR A 35 -4.42 -6.51 -3.71
N ILE A 36 -4.84 -5.38 -4.29
CA ILE A 36 -5.63 -4.38 -3.59
C ILE A 36 -7.10 -4.76 -3.63
N GLU A 37 -7.75 -4.74 -2.47
CA GLU A 37 -9.20 -4.88 -2.35
C GLU A 37 -9.76 -3.62 -1.69
N ARG A 38 -10.72 -2.95 -2.35
CA ARG A 38 -11.50 -1.90 -1.70
C ARG A 38 -12.66 -2.54 -0.96
N LYS A 39 -12.58 -2.52 0.36
CA LYS A 39 -13.62 -3.03 1.25
C LYS A 39 -14.10 -1.95 2.19
N ASN A 40 -15.41 -1.89 2.43
CA ASN A 40 -15.96 -1.09 3.52
C ASN A 40 -15.57 -1.77 4.84
N LEU A 41 -14.72 -1.10 5.62
CA LEU A 41 -14.33 -1.55 6.94
C LEU A 41 -15.30 -0.99 7.97
N THR A 42 -15.91 -1.86 8.76
CA THR A 42 -16.55 -1.45 10.01
C THR A 42 -15.44 -1.23 11.02
N LEU A 43 -15.14 0.02 11.30
CA LEU A 43 -14.18 0.37 12.33
C LEU A 43 -14.78 0.04 13.70
N PRO A 44 -14.02 -0.56 14.63
CA PRO A 44 -14.48 -0.73 15.99
C PRO A 44 -14.70 0.65 16.61
N GLU A 45 -15.91 0.89 17.11
CA GLU A 45 -16.23 2.11 17.84
C GLU A 45 -15.75 1.93 19.28
N SER A 46 -14.86 2.81 19.74
CA SER A 46 -14.54 2.92 21.17
C SER A 46 -15.54 3.86 21.83
N SER A 47 -16.19 3.40 22.89
CA SER A 47 -17.00 4.26 23.77
C SER A 47 -16.15 5.05 24.76
N GLU A 48 -14.82 4.97 24.64
CA GLU A 48 -13.90 5.71 25.47
C GLU A 48 -13.95 7.20 25.09
N ILE A 49 -14.15 8.04 26.10
CA ILE A 49 -14.08 9.49 25.95
C ILE A 49 -12.61 9.83 25.72
N VAL A 50 -12.26 10.09 24.47
CA VAL A 50 -10.95 10.64 24.12
C VAL A 50 -10.95 12.09 24.60
N ASP A 51 -10.22 12.36 25.66
CA ASP A 51 -10.06 13.70 26.21
C ASP A 51 -9.19 14.53 25.24
N ILE A 52 -9.85 15.26 24.33
CA ILE A 52 -9.20 16.10 23.29
C ILE A 52 -8.58 17.39 23.85
N HIS A 53 -8.51 17.54 25.17
CA HIS A 53 -8.01 18.75 25.84
C HIS A 53 -6.47 18.87 25.89
N PHE A 54 -5.74 17.96 25.23
CA PHE A 54 -4.27 17.98 25.13
C PHE A 54 -3.77 18.28 23.70
N LEU A 55 -4.41 19.22 22.97
CA LEU A 55 -3.83 19.80 21.75
C LEU A 55 -3.43 21.27 21.96
#